data_AF-A0A3P8KBB3-F1
#
_entry.id   AF-A0A3P8KBB3-F1
#
_cell.length_a   1.000
_cell.length_b   1.000
_cell.length_c   1.000
_cell.angle_alpha   90.00
_cell.angle_beta   90.00
_cell.angle_gamma   90.00
#
_symmetry.space_group_name_H-M   'P 1'
#
loop_
_entity.id
_entity.type
_entity.pdbx_description
1 polymer ?
#
loop_
_entity_poly.entity_id
_entity_poly.type
_entity_poly.pdbx_seq_one_letter_code
_entity_poly.pdbx_strand_id
1 'polypeptide(L)'
;MSNLQKYRSVETIINMEKAIFIKNKQEAFSDKYSTNNEASFRSKNFFTDKFKKVFNCLSNVSQLIIKNEFMKRNENKLWYEDYFSKSTYYKNRKIAIDEFLIYYLEYSNNRL
;
A
#
# COMPACT_ATOMS: atom_id res chain seq x y z
N MET A 1 9.97 0.38 18.11
CA MET A 1 8.74 -0.40 17.82
C MET A 1 9.07 -1.87 17.73
N SER A 2 8.25 -2.74 18.31
CA SER A 2 8.36 -4.20 18.13
C SER A 2 8.00 -4.61 16.70
N ASN A 3 8.43 -5.79 16.25
CA ASN A 3 8.10 -6.29 14.91
C ASN A 3 6.58 -6.36 14.65
N LEU A 4 5.81 -6.73 15.68
CA LEU A 4 4.35 -6.77 15.60
C LEU A 4 3.77 -5.37 15.42
N GLN A 5 4.26 -4.37 16.18
CA GLN A 5 3.83 -2.99 16.03
C GLN A 5 4.12 -2.47 14.62
N LYS A 6 5.34 -2.70 14.10
CA LYS A 6 5.72 -2.31 12.74
C LYS A 6 4.80 -2.92 11.69
N TYR A 7 4.51 -4.22 11.80
CA TYR A 7 3.56 -4.91 10.91
C TYR A 7 2.18 -4.22 10.91
N ARG A 8 1.63 -3.97 12.11
CA ARG A 8 0.33 -3.30 12.27
C ARG A 8 0.33 -1.87 11.74
N SER A 9 1.44 -1.15 11.90
CA SER A 9 1.60 0.18 11.30
C SER A 9 1.52 0.13 9.77
N VAL A 10 2.22 -0.80 9.12
CA VAL A 10 2.16 -0.95 7.65
C VAL A 10 0.75 -1.31 7.18
N GLU A 11 0.11 -2.27 7.85
CA GLU A 11 -1.28 -2.65 7.59
C GLU A 11 -2.24 -1.45 7.72
N THR A 12 -2.07 -0.65 8.77
CA THR A 12 -2.88 0.54 9.03
C THR A 12 -2.69 1.60 7.95
N ILE A 13 -1.44 1.90 7.58
CA ILE A 13 -1.10 2.87 6.52
C ILE A 13 -1.76 2.46 5.20
N ILE A 14 -1.62 1.19 4.80
CA ILE A 14 -2.18 0.70 3.53
C ILE A 14 -3.73 0.71 3.56
N ASN A 15 -4.35 0.42 4.70
CA ASN A 15 -5.80 0.52 4.84
C ASN A 15 -6.28 1.97 4.79
N MET A 16 -5.54 2.92 5.36
CA MET A 16 -5.83 4.35 5.25
C MET A 16 -5.74 4.83 3.80
N GLU A 17 -4.72 4.41 3.06
CA GLU A 17 -4.58 4.72 1.62
C GLU A 17 -5.79 4.22 0.82
N LYS A 18 -6.24 2.98 1.06
CA LYS A 18 -7.45 2.43 0.44
C LYS A 18 -8.70 3.22 0.83
N ALA A 19 -8.82 3.65 2.09
CA ALA A 19 -9.96 4.42 2.56
C ALA A 19 -10.01 5.81 1.92
N ILE A 20 -8.87 6.50 1.81
CA ILE A 20 -8.75 7.78 1.10
C ILE A 20 -9.22 7.63 -0.35
N PHE A 21 -8.81 6.56 -1.03
CA PHE A 21 -9.27 6.29 -2.39
C PHE A 21 -10.79 6.11 -2.49
N ILE A 22 -11.38 5.31 -1.59
CA ILE A 22 -12.83 5.09 -1.56
C ILE A 22 -13.57 6.41 -1.32
N LYS A 23 -13.09 7.23 -0.39
CA LYS A 23 -13.64 8.55 -0.09
C LYS A 23 -13.60 9.47 -1.32
N ASN A 24 -12.44 9.61 -1.96
CA ASN A 24 -12.27 10.46 -3.15
C ASN A 24 -13.17 10.00 -4.31
N LYS A 25 -13.38 8.68 -4.45
CA LYS A 25 -14.30 8.12 -5.45
C LYS A 25 -15.76 8.47 -5.15
N GLN A 26 -16.16 8.45 -3.88
CA GLN A 26 -17.53 8.83 -3.47
C GLN A 26 -17.76 10.33 -3.69
N GLU A 27 -16.81 11.19 -3.32
CA GLU A 27 -16.88 12.64 -3.57
C GLU A 27 -17.01 12.95 -5.06
N ALA A 28 -16.13 12.36 -5.89
CA ALA A 28 -16.21 12.52 -7.36
C ALA A 28 -17.51 12.00 -7.97
N PHE A 29 -18.16 11.01 -7.35
CA PHE A 29 -19.47 10.52 -7.77
C PHE A 29 -20.60 11.48 -7.38
N SER A 30 -20.53 12.07 -6.17
CA SER A 30 -21.47 13.09 -5.69
C SER A 30 -21.42 14.35 -6.56
N ASP A 31 -20.23 14.82 -6.93
CA ASP A 31 -20.05 16.01 -7.79
C ASP A 31 -20.66 15.83 -9.19
N LYS A 32 -20.67 14.59 -9.69
CA LYS A 32 -21.26 14.22 -10.99
C LYS A 32 -22.78 14.34 -11.03
N TYR A 33 -23.47 14.18 -9.91
CA TYR A 33 -24.91 14.38 -9.84
C TYR A 33 -25.31 15.86 -9.88
N SER A 34 -24.38 16.76 -9.60
CA SER A 34 -24.60 18.22 -9.60
C SER A 34 -24.20 18.90 -10.92
N THR A 35 -23.45 18.23 -11.81
CA THR A 35 -22.98 18.82 -13.07
C THR A 35 -23.11 17.84 -14.24
N ASN A 36 -24.06 18.10 -15.15
CA ASN A 36 -24.25 17.40 -16.43
C ASN A 36 -23.09 17.68 -17.40
N ASN A 37 -21.88 17.19 -17.15
CA ASN A 37 -20.86 17.19 -18.19
C ASN A 37 -19.91 15.98 -18.15
N GLU A 38 -19.73 15.42 -19.34
CA GLU A 38 -18.94 14.26 -19.67
C GLU A 38 -17.45 14.50 -19.42
N ALA A 39 -16.95 14.07 -18.26
CA ALA A 39 -15.52 13.87 -18.05
C ALA A 39 -15.24 12.38 -17.83
N SER A 40 -14.51 11.80 -18.78
CA SER A 40 -14.05 10.42 -18.75
C SER A 40 -13.25 10.13 -17.48
N PHE A 41 -13.78 9.24 -16.62
CA PHE A 41 -13.14 8.87 -15.36
C PHE A 41 -11.95 7.94 -15.64
N ARG A 42 -10.79 8.52 -15.94
CA ARG A 42 -9.51 7.83 -15.77
C ARG A 42 -8.91 8.24 -14.43
N SER A 43 -9.20 7.46 -13.39
CA SER A 43 -8.22 7.31 -12.31
C SER A 43 -8.25 5.89 -11.77
N LYS A 44 -7.45 5.03 -12.40
CA LYS A 44 -7.16 3.64 -12.01
C LYS A 44 -6.26 3.54 -10.75
N ASN A 45 -6.11 4.62 -10.00
CA ASN A 45 -5.05 4.74 -8.99
C ASN A 45 -5.61 4.62 -7.58
N PHE A 46 -5.53 3.41 -7.02
CA PHE A 46 -5.97 3.04 -5.67
C PHE A 46 -5.14 3.65 -4.52
N PHE A 47 -4.04 4.35 -4.82
CA PHE A 47 -3.05 4.80 -3.83
C PHE A 47 -2.58 6.22 -4.15
N THR A 48 -2.22 6.98 -3.11
CA THR A 48 -1.67 8.34 -3.25
C THR A 48 -0.34 8.33 -3.99
N ASP A 49 0.05 9.48 -4.54
CA ASP A 49 1.35 9.59 -5.23
C ASP A 49 2.53 9.44 -4.27
N LYS A 50 2.36 9.84 -2.99
CA LYS A 50 3.33 9.53 -1.94
C LYS A 50 3.53 8.02 -1.84
N PHE A 51 2.44 7.27 -1.69
CA PHE A 51 2.52 5.81 -1.58
C PHE A 51 3.18 5.20 -2.81
N LYS A 52 2.81 5.62 -4.02
CA LYS A 52 3.42 5.11 -5.26
C LYS A 52 4.92 5.34 -5.30
N LYS A 53 5.39 6.53 -4.93
CA LYS A 53 6.83 6.83 -4.87
C LYS A 53 7.54 5.91 -3.88
N VAL A 54 7.01 5.81 -2.66
CA VAL A 54 7.55 4.92 -1.62
C VAL A 54 7.58 3.47 -2.10
N PHE A 55 6.49 2.98 -2.69
CA PHE A 55 6.39 1.61 -3.21
C PHE A 55 7.43 1.34 -4.31
N ASN A 56 7.66 2.31 -5.21
CA ASN A 56 8.65 2.19 -6.27
C ASN A 56 10.10 2.23 -5.76
N CYS A 57 10.35 2.80 -4.58
CA CYS A 57 11.68 2.78 -3.93
C CYS A 57 12.01 1.44 -3.26
N LEU A 58 11.01 0.58 -3.03
CA LEU A 58 11.24 -0.73 -2.43
C LEU A 58 11.95 -1.67 -3.40
N SER A 59 12.76 -2.56 -2.85
CA SER A 59 13.29 -3.72 -3.58
C SER A 59 12.17 -4.59 -4.16
N ASN A 60 12.45 -5.31 -5.26
CA ASN A 60 11.47 -6.18 -5.92
C ASN A 60 10.83 -7.21 -4.98
N VAL A 61 11.61 -7.80 -4.07
CA VAL A 61 11.12 -8.75 -3.07
C VAL A 61 10.17 -8.07 -2.08
N SER A 62 10.52 -6.88 -1.60
CA SER A 62 9.67 -6.12 -0.70
C SER A 62 8.39 -5.65 -1.38
N GLN A 63 8.44 -5.20 -2.65
CA GLN A 63 7.25 -4.88 -3.43
C GLN A 63 6.31 -6.10 -3.53
N LEU A 64 6.86 -7.28 -3.83
CA LEU A 64 6.08 -8.52 -3.91
C LEU A 64 5.38 -8.83 -2.59
N ILE A 65 6.09 -8.71 -1.47
CA ILE A 65 5.54 -8.96 -0.13
C ILE A 65 4.48 -7.92 0.21
N ILE A 66 4.77 -6.62 0.06
CA ILE A 66 3.84 -5.55 0.39
C ILE A 66 2.54 -5.71 -0.41
N LYS A 67 2.67 -6.06 -1.70
CA LYS A 67 1.54 -6.28 -2.59
C LYS A 67 0.68 -7.47 -2.15
N ASN A 68 1.27 -8.63 -1.90
CA ASN A 68 0.50 -9.85 -1.59
C ASN A 68 -0.03 -9.88 -0.15
N GLU A 69 0.74 -9.37 0.82
CA GLU A 69 0.39 -9.44 2.24
C GLU A 69 -0.62 -8.35 2.63
N PHE A 70 -0.48 -7.12 2.09
CA PHE A 70 -1.26 -5.98 2.57
C PHE A 70 -2.18 -5.35 1.51
N MET A 71 -1.76 -5.32 0.23
CA MET A 71 -2.55 -4.63 -0.80
C MET A 71 -3.66 -5.53 -1.35
N LYS A 72 -3.35 -6.78 -1.66
CA LYS A 72 -4.33 -7.76 -2.14
C LYS A 72 -5.26 -8.19 -1.01
N ARG A 73 -6.52 -8.45 -1.37
CA ARG A 73 -7.48 -9.17 -0.54
C ARG A 73 -7.24 -10.67 -0.74
N ASN A 74 -6.02 -11.15 -0.48
CA ASN A 74 -5.69 -12.55 -0.67
C ASN A 74 -6.29 -13.35 0.49
N GLU A 75 -7.20 -14.28 0.19
CA GLU A 75 -7.71 -15.27 1.15
C GLU A 75 -6.64 -16.33 1.45
N ASN A 76 -5.74 -16.58 0.49
CA ASN A 76 -4.64 -17.53 0.66
C ASN A 76 -3.48 -16.92 1.48
N LYS A 77 -3.37 -17.33 2.75
CA LYS A 77 -2.28 -16.97 3.67
C LYS A 77 -0.93 -17.62 3.34
N LEU A 78 -0.92 -18.63 2.47
CA LEU A 78 0.27 -19.40 2.07
C LEU A 78 0.79 -19.01 0.69
N TRP A 79 0.38 -17.85 0.16
CA TRP A 79 0.84 -17.33 -1.14
C TRP A 79 2.37 -17.29 -1.29
N TYR A 80 3.11 -17.22 -0.17
CA TYR A 80 4.56 -17.15 -0.17
C TYR A 80 5.23 -18.47 -0.56
N GLU A 81 4.53 -19.60 -0.47
CA GLU A 81 5.09 -20.93 -0.78
C GLU A 81 5.44 -21.07 -2.27
N ASP A 82 4.81 -20.27 -3.14
CA ASP A 82 5.13 -20.20 -4.57
C ASP A 82 6.50 -19.54 -4.86
N TYR A 83 7.09 -18.84 -3.88
CA TYR A 83 8.29 -18.02 -4.06
C TYR A 83 9.42 -18.31 -3.06
N PHE A 84 9.07 -18.72 -1.85
CA PHE A 84 10.00 -18.81 -0.73
C PHE A 84 9.68 -20.01 0.16
N SER A 85 10.71 -20.54 0.82
CA SER A 85 10.48 -21.35 2.03
C SER A 85 9.91 -20.47 3.15
N LYS A 86 9.22 -21.09 4.10
CA LYS A 86 8.60 -20.40 5.25
C LYS A 86 9.58 -19.52 6.04
N SER A 87 10.79 -20.02 6.33
CA SER A 87 11.81 -19.25 7.08
C SER A 87 12.31 -18.04 6.28
N THR A 88 12.59 -18.23 5.00
CA THR A 88 13.00 -17.15 4.09
C THR A 88 11.90 -16.10 3.95
N TYR A 89 10.64 -16.53 3.84
CA TYR A 89 9.49 -15.64 3.79
C TYR A 89 9.44 -14.72 5.01
N TYR A 90 9.49 -15.27 6.24
CA TYR A 90 9.41 -14.44 7.44
C TYR A 90 10.58 -13.47 7.58
N LYS A 91 11.79 -13.87 7.16
CA LYS A 91 12.95 -12.98 7.10
C LYS A 91 12.71 -11.84 6.11
N ASN A 92 12.31 -12.16 4.89
CA ASN A 92 12.04 -11.16 3.85
C ASN A 92 10.87 -10.25 4.22
N ARG A 93 9.85 -10.77 4.90
CA ARG A 93 8.71 -9.97 5.37
C ARG A 93 9.13 -8.93 6.39
N LYS A 94 10.01 -9.30 7.32
CA LYS A 94 10.58 -8.33 8.26
C LYS A 94 11.34 -7.23 7.51
N ILE A 95 12.18 -7.60 6.54
CA ILE A 95 12.93 -6.65 5.71
C ILE A 95 11.98 -5.72 4.95
N ALA A 96 10.95 -6.27 4.31
CA ALA A 96 9.97 -5.49 3.54
C ALA A 96 9.20 -4.46 4.39
N ILE A 97 8.83 -4.85 5.62
CA ILE A 97 8.17 -3.96 6.58
C ILE A 97 9.11 -2.85 7.03
N ASP A 98 10.36 -3.18 7.38
CA ASP A 98 11.35 -2.20 7.80
C ASP A 98 11.66 -1.22 6.66
N GLU A 99 11.92 -1.73 5.45
CA GLU A 99 12.19 -0.95 4.25
C GLU A 99 11.02 0.00 3.91
N PHE A 100 9.79 -0.50 3.95
CA PHE A 100 8.60 0.33 3.71
C PHE A 100 8.48 1.47 4.72
N LEU A 101 8.64 1.19 6.01
CA LEU A 101 8.51 2.20 7.05
C LEU A 101 9.61 3.27 6.95
N ILE A 102 10.84 2.87 6.62
CA ILE A 102 11.96 3.81 6.39
C ILE A 102 11.57 4.81 5.30
N TYR A 103 11.25 4.34 4.09
CA TYR A 103 10.91 5.25 2.99
C TYR A 103 9.64 6.06 3.26
N TYR A 104 8.61 5.46 3.86
CA TYR A 104 7.34 6.15 4.10
C TYR A 104 7.48 7.28 5.14
N LEU A 105 8.29 7.07 6.18
CA LEU A 105 8.53 8.06 7.23
C LEU A 105 9.55 9.11 6.78
N GLU A 106 10.63 8.72 6.08
CA GLU A 106 11.60 9.66 5.52
C GLU A 106 10.94 10.62 4.51
N TYR A 107 10.08 10.10 3.63
CA TYR A 107 9.33 10.95 2.71
C TYR A 107 8.37 11.92 3.44
N SER A 108 7.96 11.59 4.68
CA SER A 108 7.14 12.50 5.49
C SER A 108 7.96 13.67 6.05
N ASN A 109 9.26 13.47 6.26
CA ASN A 109 10.17 14.45 6.84
C ASN A 109 10.79 15.40 5.78
N ASN A 110 10.83 14.99 4.51
CA ASN A 110 11.34 15.81 3.39
C ASN A 110 10.29 16.79 2.82
N ARG A 111 9.29 17.19 3.60
CA ARG A 111 8.47 18.37 3.32
C ARG A 111 9.12 19.60 3.95
N LEU A 112 10.15 20.12 3.29
CA LEU A 112 10.71 21.46 3.49
C LEU A 112 10.65 22.19 2.15
#